data_AF-A0A920KFF4-F1
#
_entry.id   AF-A0A920KFF4-F1
#
_cell.length_a   1.000
_cell.length_b   1.000
_cell.length_c   1.000
_cell.angle_alpha   90.00
_cell.angle_beta   90.00
_cell.angle_gamma   90.00
#
_symmetry.space_group_name_H-M   'P 1'
#
loop_
_entity.id
_entity.type
_entity.pdbx_description
1 polymer ?
#
loop_
_entity_poly.entity_id
_entity_poly.type
_entity_poly.pdbx_seq_one_letter_code
_entity_poly.pdbx_strand_id
1 'polypeptide(L)'
;MGICTGDSALLAGAYQTTSGVYYDTLQTSAGCDSIVETHLTVDNVIYSYDSLSICSGDSALIAGNYESTGGTYRDTLTAQAGCDSVAVMELTILPSLANTVDSMGICTGDSALLAGAYQTTSGVYYDTLQTSAGCDSIVETHLTVDNVIYSYDSLSICSGDSA
;
A
#
# COMPACT_ATOMS: atom_id res chain seq x y z
N MET A 1 26.16 -23.93 22.65
CA MET A 1 25.13 -23.05 23.26
C MET A 1 25.06 -21.81 22.39
N GLY A 2 23.86 -21.35 22.06
CA GLY A 2 23.65 -20.12 21.28
C GLY A 2 23.07 -19.01 22.16
N ILE A 3 23.55 -17.77 22.01
CA ILE A 3 22.92 -16.56 22.59
C ILE A 3 22.73 -15.51 21.50
N CYS A 4 21.93 -14.48 21.77
CA CYS A 4 21.76 -13.38 20.84
C CYS A 4 22.71 -12.23 21.07
N THR A 5 22.92 -11.46 20.01
CA THR A 5 23.68 -10.21 20.09
C THR A 5 23.01 -9.27 21.08
N GLY A 6 23.75 -8.90 22.13
CA GLY A 6 23.25 -8.14 23.27
C GLY A 6 23.07 -8.96 24.54
N ASP A 7 22.96 -10.28 24.43
CA ASP A 7 22.94 -11.20 25.57
C ASP A 7 24.35 -11.55 26.04
N SER A 8 24.42 -12.29 27.15
CA SER A 8 25.67 -12.86 27.64
C SER A 8 25.47 -14.23 28.27
N ALA A 9 26.51 -15.07 28.18
CA ALA A 9 26.60 -16.34 28.89
C ALA A 9 27.76 -16.30 29.90
N LEU A 10 27.54 -16.76 31.13
CA LEU A 10 28.61 -16.87 32.13
C LEU A 10 29.46 -18.12 31.80
N LEU A 11 30.67 -17.92 31.26
CA LEU A 11 31.59 -18.97 30.87
C LEU A 11 33.02 -18.58 31.22
N ALA A 12 33.82 -19.56 31.70
CA ALA A 12 35.22 -19.35 32.09
C ALA A 12 35.38 -18.20 33.12
N GLY A 13 34.43 -18.07 34.05
CA GLY A 13 34.44 -17.07 35.11
C GLY A 13 34.07 -15.64 34.70
N ALA A 14 33.63 -15.39 33.45
CA ALA A 14 33.19 -14.08 33.00
C ALA A 14 31.95 -14.15 32.07
N TYR A 15 31.24 -13.03 31.95
CA TYR A 15 30.14 -12.91 30.98
C TYR A 15 30.70 -12.71 29.57
N GLN A 16 30.45 -13.69 28.71
CA GLN A 16 30.91 -13.72 27.33
C GLN A 16 29.81 -13.24 26.39
N THR A 17 30.17 -12.38 25.44
CA THR A 17 29.27 -11.79 24.44
C THR A 17 29.74 -12.06 23.01
N THR A 18 30.77 -12.89 22.84
CA THR A 18 31.40 -13.17 21.54
C THR A 18 31.45 -14.68 21.31
N SER A 19 31.26 -15.11 20.06
CA SER A 19 31.38 -16.53 19.70
C SER A 19 32.80 -17.04 19.97
N GLY A 20 32.92 -18.26 20.49
CA GLY A 20 34.21 -18.84 20.82
C GLY A 20 34.11 -20.14 21.59
N VAL A 21 35.28 -20.73 21.85
CA VAL A 21 35.41 -21.91 22.71
C VAL A 21 35.91 -21.46 24.07
N TYR A 22 35.16 -21.81 25.10
CA TYR A 22 35.44 -21.45 26.49
C TYR A 22 35.65 -22.70 27.33
N TYR A 23 36.66 -22.66 28.20
CA TYR A 23 37.05 -23.79 29.04
C TYR A 23 36.77 -23.47 30.51
N ASP A 24 36.08 -24.36 31.21
CA ASP A 24 35.86 -24.28 32.65
C ASP A 24 36.48 -25.50 33.35
N THR A 25 36.98 -25.31 34.57
CA THR A 25 37.59 -26.38 35.36
C THR A 25 36.67 -26.72 36.53
N LEU A 26 36.07 -27.90 36.48
CA LEU A 26 35.29 -28.44 37.59
C LEU A 26 36.21 -29.29 38.46
N GLN A 27 36.49 -28.80 39.67
CA GLN A 27 37.27 -29.53 40.67
C GLN A 27 36.37 -30.45 41.49
N THR A 28 36.71 -31.75 41.54
CA THR A 28 36.10 -32.67 42.50
C THR A 28 36.76 -32.54 43.87
N SER A 29 36.02 -32.85 44.94
CA SER A 29 36.55 -32.84 46.32
C SER A 29 37.73 -33.80 46.55
N ALA A 30 38.00 -34.71 45.60
CA ALA A 30 39.12 -35.65 45.60
C ALA A 30 40.37 -35.15 44.84
N GLY A 31 40.35 -33.94 44.27
CA GLY A 31 41.50 -33.34 43.57
C GLY A 31 41.69 -33.81 42.13
N CYS A 32 40.72 -34.52 41.54
CA CYS A 32 40.65 -34.74 40.11
C CYS A 32 39.94 -33.55 39.45
N ASP A 33 40.61 -32.91 38.49
CA ASP A 33 40.08 -31.78 37.73
C ASP A 33 39.40 -32.29 36.45
N SER A 34 38.21 -31.81 36.15
CA SER A 34 37.52 -32.03 34.87
C SER A 34 37.51 -30.73 34.08
N ILE A 35 37.87 -30.78 32.79
CA ILE A 35 37.76 -29.62 31.89
C ILE A 35 36.45 -29.73 31.11
N VAL A 36 35.61 -28.70 31.19
CA VAL A 36 34.40 -28.56 30.38
C VAL A 36 34.69 -27.59 29.24
N GLU A 37 34.56 -28.08 28.01
CA GLU A 37 34.65 -27.27 26.80
C GLU A 37 33.26 -26.83 26.37
N THR A 38 33.04 -25.52 26.22
CA THR A 38 31.78 -24.96 25.75
C THR A 38 32.00 -24.15 24.48
N HIS A 39 31.31 -24.52 23.41
CA HIS A 39 31.22 -23.74 22.18
C HIS A 39 30.05 -22.76 22.29
N LEU A 40 30.37 -21.47 22.37
CA LEU A 40 29.41 -20.38 22.33
C LEU A 40 29.28 -19.85 20.90
N THR A 41 28.06 -19.79 20.41
CA THR A 41 27.71 -19.09 19.17
C THR A 41 26.86 -17.87 19.54
N VAL A 42 27.19 -16.71 19.01
CA VAL A 42 26.42 -15.46 19.14
C VAL A 42 25.80 -15.15 17.79
N ASP A 43 24.47 -15.21 17.72
CA ASP A 43 23.72 -14.96 16.50
C ASP A 43 23.15 -13.53 16.49
N ASN A 44 22.82 -13.03 15.30
CA ASN A 44 22.20 -11.72 15.10
C ASN A 44 20.69 -11.86 14.91
N VAL A 45 19.94 -10.84 15.36
CA VAL A 45 18.54 -10.65 14.95
C VAL A 45 18.50 -10.43 13.44
N ILE A 46 17.64 -11.17 12.76
CA ILE A 46 17.47 -11.06 11.31
C ILE A 46 16.32 -10.10 11.01
N TYR A 47 16.54 -9.11 10.15
CA TYR A 47 15.49 -8.19 9.70
C TYR A 47 15.11 -8.49 8.25
N SER A 48 13.81 -8.52 7.95
CA SER A 48 13.28 -8.45 6.59
C SER A 48 12.50 -7.15 6.41
N TYR A 49 12.59 -6.56 5.22
CA TYR A 49 11.93 -5.31 4.88
C TYR A 49 11.08 -5.52 3.64
N ASP A 50 9.84 -5.09 3.71
CA ASP A 50 8.91 -5.08 2.59
C ASP A 50 8.08 -3.81 2.60
N SER A 51 7.44 -3.51 1.47
CA SER A 51 6.58 -2.34 1.32
C SER A 51 5.31 -2.71 0.58
N LEU A 52 4.19 -2.20 1.07
CA LEU A 52 2.87 -2.39 0.48
C LEU A 52 2.18 -1.05 0.28
N SER A 53 1.46 -0.91 -0.82
CA SER A 53 0.59 0.23 -1.07
C SER A 53 -0.84 -0.23 -1.28
N ILE A 54 -1.79 0.44 -0.63
CA ILE A 54 -3.23 0.18 -0.76
C ILE A 54 -3.97 1.50 -1.03
N CYS A 55 -5.19 1.41 -1.56
CA CYS A 55 -6.01 2.59 -1.83
C CYS A 55 -6.71 3.08 -0.56
N SER A 56 -7.02 4.37 -0.51
CA SER A 56 -7.80 4.97 0.56
C SER A 56 -9.15 4.25 0.69
N GLY A 57 -9.43 3.71 1.88
CA GLY A 57 -10.64 2.92 2.15
C GLY A 57 -10.40 1.40 2.20
N ASP A 58 -9.27 0.93 1.68
CA ASP A 58 -8.86 -0.47 1.77
C ASP A 58 -8.14 -0.78 3.08
N SER A 59 -7.87 -2.07 3.29
CA SER A 59 -7.01 -2.55 4.37
C SER A 59 -6.16 -3.73 3.92
N ALA A 60 -5.02 -3.93 4.56
CA ALA A 60 -4.13 -5.07 4.34
C ALA A 60 -3.92 -5.85 5.63
N LEU A 61 -3.83 -7.18 5.53
CA LEU A 61 -3.48 -8.03 6.67
C LEU A 61 -1.97 -7.97 6.92
N ILE A 62 -1.56 -7.32 8.00
CA ILE A 62 -0.16 -7.15 8.41
C ILE A 62 -0.03 -7.60 9.87
N ALA A 63 0.93 -8.49 10.15
CA ALA A 63 1.19 -9.00 11.50
C ALA A 63 -0.07 -9.51 12.24
N GLY A 64 -1.02 -10.09 11.49
CA GLY A 64 -2.27 -10.64 12.03
C GLY A 64 -3.43 -9.63 12.21
N ASN A 65 -3.21 -8.34 11.92
CA ASN A 65 -4.25 -7.30 12.00
C ASN A 65 -4.54 -6.69 10.62
N TYR A 66 -5.77 -6.22 10.42
CA TYR A 66 -6.11 -5.44 9.22
C TYR A 66 -5.77 -3.97 9.44
N GLU A 67 -4.83 -3.48 8.67
CA GLU A 67 -4.29 -2.13 8.76
C GLU A 67 -4.79 -1.29 7.59
N SER A 68 -5.35 -0.11 7.91
CA SER A 68 -5.89 0.86 6.94
C SER A 68 -5.23 2.24 7.04
N THR A 69 -4.23 2.38 7.90
CA THR A 69 -3.48 3.62 8.11
C THR A 69 -2.03 3.42 7.70
N GLY A 70 -1.43 4.43 7.07
CA GLY A 70 -0.04 4.32 6.62
C GLY A 70 0.95 4.34 7.78
N GLY A 71 2.06 3.62 7.63
CA GLY A 71 3.15 3.60 8.60
C GLY A 71 3.98 2.32 8.56
N THR A 72 4.92 2.23 9.51
CA THR A 72 5.81 1.07 9.66
C THR A 72 5.26 0.09 10.68
N TYR A 73 5.04 -1.15 10.25
CA TYR A 73 4.57 -2.25 11.08
C TYR A 73 5.68 -3.27 11.30
N ARG A 74 5.75 -3.84 12.50
CA ARG A 74 6.78 -4.81 12.89
C ARG A 74 6.15 -6.06 13.47
N ASP A 75 6.60 -7.22 12.98
CA ASP A 75 6.25 -8.52 13.52
C ASP A 75 7.51 -9.26 13.96
N THR A 76 7.52 -9.76 15.19
CA THR A 76 8.67 -10.48 15.75
C THR A 76 8.34 -11.96 15.79
N LEU A 77 9.05 -12.73 14.97
CA LEU A 77 8.94 -14.17 14.89
C LEU A 77 10.05 -14.78 15.75
N THR A 78 9.64 -15.40 16.86
CA THR A 78 10.55 -16.06 17.81
C THR A 78 11.11 -17.34 17.20
N ALA A 79 12.44 -17.45 17.10
CA ALA A 79 13.08 -18.66 16.62
C ALA A 79 13.27 -19.67 17.76
N GLN A 80 12.86 -20.94 17.55
CA GLN A 80 12.93 -21.97 18.60
C GLN A 80 14.39 -22.40 18.96
N ALA A 81 15.38 -22.03 18.15
CA ALA A 81 16.77 -22.47 18.30
C ALA A 81 17.82 -21.39 17.93
N GLY A 82 17.45 -20.12 17.89
CA GLY A 82 18.35 -19.03 17.49
C GLY A 82 17.75 -17.66 17.84
N CYS A 83 18.31 -16.60 17.26
CA CYS A 83 17.77 -15.25 17.48
C CYS A 83 16.48 -14.99 16.72
N ASP A 84 15.66 -14.14 17.33
CA ASP A 84 14.40 -13.71 16.74
C ASP A 84 14.63 -13.06 15.37
N SER A 85 13.61 -13.17 14.52
CA SER A 85 13.54 -12.44 13.27
C SER A 85 12.45 -11.37 13.37
N VAL A 86 12.71 -10.20 12.78
CA VAL A 86 11.78 -9.07 12.77
C VAL A 86 11.43 -8.74 11.33
N ALA A 87 10.18 -9.00 10.96
CA ALA A 87 9.62 -8.53 9.71
C ALA A 87 9.17 -7.08 9.85
N VAL A 88 9.60 -6.22 8.94
CA VAL A 88 9.25 -4.80 8.88
C VAL A 88 8.49 -4.53 7.59
N MET A 89 7.26 -4.05 7.71
CA MET A 89 6.40 -3.70 6.58
C MET A 89 6.12 -2.20 6.59
N GLU A 90 6.43 -1.51 5.48
CA GLU A 90 6.01 -0.12 5.28
C GLU A 90 4.71 -0.09 4.48
N LEU A 91 3.62 0.38 5.11
CA LEU A 91 2.32 0.55 4.46
C LEU A 91 2.13 1.99 4.01
N THR A 92 1.91 2.20 2.72
CA THR A 92 1.54 3.49 2.13
C THR A 92 0.08 3.49 1.72
N ILE A 93 -0.67 4.54 2.10
CA ILE A 93 -2.05 4.74 1.64
C ILE A 93 -2.05 5.69 0.45
N LEU A 94 -2.51 5.20 -0.69
CA LEU A 94 -2.65 5.97 -1.91
C LEU A 94 -4.01 6.67 -1.91
N PRO A 95 -4.05 7.99 -2.22
CA PRO A 95 -5.33 8.69 -2.31
C PRO A 95 -6.17 8.08 -3.44
N SER A 96 -7.46 7.88 -3.19
CA SER A 96 -8.42 7.69 -4.26
C SER A 96 -8.65 9.02 -4.98
N LEU A 97 -8.92 8.95 -6.28
CA LEU A 97 -9.49 10.09 -6.99
C LEU A 97 -10.89 10.33 -6.41
N ALA A 98 -11.25 11.59 -6.16
CA ALA A 98 -12.59 11.90 -5.66
C ALA A 98 -13.62 11.61 -6.75
N ASN A 99 -14.79 11.10 -6.37
CA ASN A 99 -15.92 11.04 -7.31
C ASN A 99 -16.27 12.47 -7.72
N THR A 100 -16.44 12.69 -9.02
CA THR A 100 -16.76 14.01 -9.57
C THR A 100 -18.12 13.95 -10.26
N VAL A 101 -18.90 15.02 -10.11
CA VAL A 101 -20.14 15.21 -10.86
C VAL A 101 -19.89 16.36 -11.83
N ASP A 102 -20.01 16.08 -13.12
CA ASP A 102 -19.89 17.06 -14.19
C ASP A 102 -21.23 17.21 -14.93
N SER A 103 -21.41 18.35 -15.58
CA SER A 103 -22.58 18.65 -16.39
C SER A 103 -22.16 19.10 -17.78
N MET A 104 -22.70 18.45 -18.81
CA MET A 104 -22.39 18.74 -20.20
C MET A 104 -23.67 18.99 -21.00
N GLY A 105 -23.67 20.05 -21.81
CA GLY A 105 -24.74 20.36 -22.74
C GLY A 105 -24.28 20.16 -24.19
N ILE A 106 -25.07 19.45 -24.99
CA ILE A 106 -24.86 19.31 -26.45
C ILE A 106 -26.14 19.69 -27.20
N CYS A 107 -26.04 20.04 -28.48
CA CYS A 107 -27.22 20.31 -29.30
C CYS A 107 -27.77 19.02 -29.93
N THR A 108 -29.03 19.04 -30.31
CA THR A 108 -29.66 17.96 -31.09
C THR A 108 -28.90 17.76 -32.40
N GLY A 109 -28.36 16.55 -32.60
CA GLY A 109 -27.51 16.20 -33.74
C GLY A 109 -26.02 16.06 -33.40
N ASP A 110 -25.59 16.56 -32.25
CA ASP A 110 -24.23 16.38 -31.72
C ASP A 110 -24.12 15.07 -30.92
N SER A 111 -22.89 14.76 -30.49
CA SER A 111 -22.62 13.64 -29.59
C SER A 111 -21.46 13.93 -28.63
N ALA A 112 -21.48 13.28 -27.47
CA ALA A 112 -20.41 13.32 -26.48
C ALA A 112 -19.90 11.90 -26.18
N LEU A 113 -18.58 11.69 -26.10
CA LEU A 113 -18.01 10.40 -25.73
C LEU A 113 -18.07 10.22 -24.21
N LEU A 114 -19.00 9.40 -23.72
CA LEU A 114 -19.23 9.13 -22.30
C LEU A 114 -19.49 7.64 -22.08
N ALA A 115 -18.96 7.07 -20.99
CA ALA A 115 -19.11 5.66 -20.64
C ALA A 115 -18.70 4.71 -21.81
N GLY A 116 -17.64 5.08 -22.53
CA GLY A 116 -17.11 4.30 -23.66
C GLY A 116 -17.88 4.36 -24.98
N ALA A 117 -18.91 5.20 -25.11
CA ALA A 117 -19.68 5.36 -26.35
C ALA A 117 -20.10 6.81 -26.63
N TYR A 118 -20.37 7.12 -27.89
CA TYR A 118 -20.93 8.42 -28.27
C TYR A 118 -22.42 8.50 -27.92
N GLN A 119 -22.74 9.38 -26.98
CA GLN A 119 -24.09 9.61 -26.46
C GLN A 119 -24.74 10.80 -27.16
N THR A 120 -26.02 10.63 -27.50
CA THR A 120 -26.84 11.62 -28.22
C THR A 120 -28.16 11.90 -27.50
N THR A 121 -28.34 11.36 -26.29
CA THR A 121 -29.57 11.46 -25.50
C THR A 121 -29.23 11.97 -24.10
N SER A 122 -30.10 12.81 -23.52
CA SER A 122 -29.91 13.29 -22.16
C SER A 122 -29.93 12.14 -21.16
N GLY A 123 -29.07 12.19 -20.15
CA GLY A 123 -28.96 11.13 -19.17
C GLY A 123 -27.78 11.31 -18.21
N VAL A 124 -27.66 10.36 -17.28
CA VAL A 124 -26.53 10.28 -16.36
C VAL A 124 -25.62 9.15 -16.83
N TYR A 125 -24.35 9.46 -17.06
CA TYR A 125 -23.34 8.54 -17.56
C TYR A 125 -22.21 8.41 -16.55
N TYR A 126 -21.69 7.19 -16.39
CA TYR A 126 -20.63 6.89 -15.43
C TYR A 126 -19.37 6.42 -16.16
N ASP A 127 -18.24 7.01 -15.81
CA ASP A 127 -16.91 6.59 -16.25
C ASP A 127 -16.03 6.27 -15.04
N THR A 128 -15.01 5.44 -15.23
CA THR A 128 -14.04 5.12 -14.18
C THR A 128 -12.67 5.69 -14.52
N LEU A 129 -12.15 6.54 -13.63
CA LEU A 129 -10.79 7.04 -13.74
C LEU A 129 -9.90 6.29 -12.77
N GLN A 130 -8.92 5.57 -13.29
CA GLN A 130 -7.94 4.83 -12.51
C GLN A 130 -6.63 5.60 -12.46
N THR A 131 -6.05 5.73 -11.27
CA THR A 131 -4.66 6.18 -11.11
C THR A 131 -3.69 5.15 -11.69
N SER A 132 -2.45 5.57 -11.96
CA SER A 132 -1.38 4.65 -12.38
C SER A 132 -1.09 3.55 -11.36
N ALA A 133 -1.51 3.75 -10.10
CA ALA A 133 -1.33 2.82 -9.00
C ALA A 133 -2.56 1.91 -8.75
N GLY A 134 -3.60 2.02 -9.58
CA GLY A 134 -4.76 1.12 -9.51
C GLY A 134 -5.94 1.63 -8.69
N CYS A 135 -5.79 2.71 -7.93
CA CYS A 135 -6.91 3.31 -7.20
C CYS A 135 -7.86 3.99 -8.19
N ASP A 136 -9.11 3.55 -8.23
CA ASP A 136 -10.13 4.05 -9.13
C ASP A 136 -10.97 5.18 -8.51
N SER A 137 -11.83 5.74 -9.33
CA SER A 137 -12.86 6.72 -8.98
C SER A 137 -13.95 6.69 -10.02
N ILE A 138 -15.13 7.20 -9.65
CA ILE A 138 -16.28 7.29 -10.54
C ILE A 138 -16.49 8.74 -10.94
N VAL A 139 -16.56 8.99 -12.25
CA VAL A 139 -17.00 10.26 -12.82
C VAL A 139 -18.44 10.12 -13.26
N GLU A 140 -19.33 10.92 -12.69
CA GLU A 140 -20.73 11.02 -13.06
C GLU A 140 -20.92 12.24 -13.96
N THR A 141 -21.43 12.05 -15.18
CA THR A 141 -21.71 13.15 -16.12
C THR A 141 -23.20 13.25 -16.41
N HIS A 142 -23.79 14.41 -16.13
CA HIS A 142 -25.16 14.76 -16.50
C HIS A 142 -25.15 15.38 -17.89
N LEU A 143 -25.54 14.60 -18.90
CA LEU A 143 -25.67 15.08 -20.28
C LEU A 143 -27.07 15.66 -20.50
N THR A 144 -27.12 16.89 -21.01
CA THR A 144 -28.34 17.54 -21.50
C THR A 144 -28.25 17.76 -23.00
N VAL A 145 -29.25 17.30 -23.74
CA VAL A 145 -29.37 17.51 -25.19
C VAL A 145 -30.44 18.57 -25.44
N ASP A 146 -29.99 19.75 -25.88
CA ASP A 146 -30.85 20.89 -26.15
C ASP A 146 -31.29 20.92 -27.62
N ASN A 147 -32.49 21.46 -27.86
CA ASN A 147 -33.02 21.55 -29.21
C ASN A 147 -32.38 22.73 -29.95
N VAL A 148 -32.01 22.54 -31.22
CA VAL A 148 -31.48 23.64 -32.05
C VAL A 148 -32.62 24.62 -32.34
N ILE A 149 -32.48 25.86 -31.89
CA ILE A 149 -33.44 26.93 -32.22
C ILE A 149 -33.07 27.52 -33.58
N TYR A 150 -33.93 27.30 -34.57
CA TYR A 150 -33.83 27.96 -35.86
C TYR A 150 -34.59 29.29 -35.83
N SER A 151 -33.88 30.40 -36.06
CA SER A 151 -34.50 31.69 -36.34
C SER A 151 -34.54 31.89 -37.84
N TYR A 152 -35.74 32.02 -38.40
CA TYR A 152 -35.92 32.48 -39.78
C TYR A 152 -36.10 34.00 -39.77
N ASP A 153 -35.24 34.71 -40.50
CA ASP A 153 -35.48 36.12 -40.80
C ASP A 153 -36.33 36.18 -42.07
N SER A 154 -37.59 36.58 -41.93
CA SER A 154 -38.46 36.76 -43.09
C SER A 154 -38.20 38.14 -43.68
N LEU A 155 -37.38 38.22 -44.73
CA LEU A 155 -37.23 39.44 -45.50
C LEU A 155 -38.54 39.71 -46.26
N SER A 156 -39.31 40.70 -45.81
CA SER A 156 -40.47 41.21 -46.54
C SER A 156 -40.02 42.37 -47.41
N ILE A 157 -39.92 42.14 -48.73
CA ILE A 157 -39.76 43.21 -49.72
C ILE A 157 -41.14 43.64 -50.22
N CYS A 158 -41.32 44.95 -50.43
CA CYS A 158 -42.56 45.48 -50.98
C CYS A 158 -42.63 45.24 -52.50
N SER A 159 -43.84 45.30 -53.06
CA SER A 159 -44.03 45.13 -54.51
C SER A 159 -43.29 46.25 -55.27
N GLY A 160 -42.24 45.88 -56.00
CA GLY A 160 -41.39 46.81 -56.77
C GLY A 160 -39.94 46.91 -56.28
N ASP A 161 -39.62 46.36 -55.11
CA ASP A 161 -38.24 46.36 -54.61
C ASP A 161 -37.45 45.19 -55.20
N SER A 162 -36.14 45.42 -55.43
CA SER A 162 -35.18 44.36 -55.75
C SER A 162 -34.36 44.04 -54.50
N ALA A 163 -34.08 42.75 -54.28
CA ALA A 163 -33.25 42.25 -53.18
C ALA A 163 -31.80 42.75 -53.28
#